data_AF-A0A969IAU3-F1
#
_entry.id   AF-A0A969IAU3-F1
#
_cell.length_a   1.000
_cell.length_b   1.000
_cell.length_c   1.000
_cell.angle_alpha   90.00
_cell.angle_beta   90.00
_cell.angle_gamma   90.00
#
_symmetry.space_group_name_H-M   'P 1'
#
loop_
_entity.id
_entity.type
_entity.pdbx_description
1 polymer ?
#
loop_
_entity_poly.entity_id
_entity_poly.type
_entity_poly.pdbx_seq_one_letter_code
_entity_poly.pdbx_strand_id
1 'polypeptide(L)'
;MIGQRQRQIAARGEQVQEVARQTEDEFQNERDTWQLTAARSQATAREVAAAAAERLAQSELVAQWAQELERLQAEQEQLTLRAKTSGTVLAADLDLKDGSRLEAGEEVLSIANLQELRATVQIRQEDSKWVELRQPVKFQAQGDEPYRAAVSDRAPTIETATPGAAPMASVEILIDNEAGRLLPGGEGYAHIRTGELRLYRKVQHELGKLFNVGKWVPW
;
A
#
# COMPACT_ATOMS: atom_id res chain seq x y z
N MET A 1 46.51 -100.42 -31.05
CA MET A 1 45.23 -99.69 -30.93
C MET A 1 44.97 -99.10 -29.54
N ILE A 2 45.31 -99.79 -28.42
CA ILE A 2 44.98 -99.31 -27.04
C ILE A 2 45.85 -98.11 -26.60
N GLY A 3 47.17 -98.12 -26.83
CA GLY A 3 48.06 -97.03 -26.43
C GLY A 3 47.86 -95.69 -27.15
N GLN A 4 47.23 -95.68 -28.33
CA GLN A 4 46.90 -94.45 -29.07
C GLN A 4 45.66 -93.75 -28.50
N ARG A 5 44.65 -94.51 -28.04
CA ARG A 5 43.47 -93.95 -27.36
C ARG A 5 43.81 -93.33 -26.02
N GLN A 6 44.71 -93.94 -25.25
CA GLN A 6 45.14 -93.39 -23.96
C GLN A 6 45.85 -92.05 -24.10
N ARG A 7 46.69 -91.87 -25.13
CA ARG A 7 47.28 -90.56 -25.46
C ARG A 7 46.23 -89.54 -25.91
N GLN A 8 45.23 -89.96 -26.69
CA GLN A 8 44.13 -89.07 -27.10
C GLN A 8 43.25 -88.63 -25.92
N ILE A 9 43.01 -89.51 -24.94
CA ILE A 9 42.23 -89.18 -23.75
C ILE A 9 43.01 -88.20 -22.86
N ALA A 10 44.31 -88.42 -22.67
CA ALA A 10 45.17 -87.51 -21.90
C ALA A 10 45.24 -86.12 -22.56
N ALA A 11 45.49 -86.06 -23.87
CA ALA A 11 45.53 -84.79 -24.61
C ALA A 11 44.19 -84.04 -24.61
N ARG A 12 43.05 -84.78 -24.66
CA ARG A 12 41.71 -84.18 -24.50
C ARG A 12 41.45 -83.70 -23.08
N GLY A 13 41.97 -84.40 -22.07
CA GLY A 13 41.87 -83.99 -20.67
C GLY A 13 42.62 -82.68 -20.39
N GLU A 14 43.81 -82.54 -20.96
CA GLU A 14 44.60 -81.29 -20.92
C GLU A 14 43.87 -80.14 -21.63
N GLN A 15 43.29 -80.39 -22.81
CA GLN A 15 42.48 -79.38 -23.50
C GLN A 15 41.26 -78.94 -22.69
N VAL A 16 40.57 -79.87 -22.01
CA VAL A 16 39.41 -79.54 -21.17
C VAL A 16 39.84 -78.70 -19.96
N GLN A 17 40.98 -79.00 -19.33
CA GLN A 17 41.49 -78.19 -18.22
C GLN A 17 41.90 -76.79 -18.66
N GLU A 18 42.55 -76.66 -19.82
CA GLU A 18 42.94 -75.36 -20.36
C GLU A 18 41.71 -74.49 -20.68
N VAL A 19 40.70 -75.07 -21.34
CA VAL A 19 39.44 -74.38 -21.63
C VAL A 19 38.72 -73.99 -20.33
N ALA A 20 38.67 -74.88 -19.34
CA ALA A 20 38.05 -74.56 -18.04
C ALA A 20 38.77 -73.39 -17.34
N ARG A 21 40.10 -73.32 -17.44
CA ARG A 21 40.90 -72.22 -16.88
C ARG A 21 40.65 -70.92 -17.62
N GLN A 22 40.59 -70.97 -18.95
CA GLN A 22 40.29 -69.80 -19.79
C GLN A 22 38.90 -69.24 -19.52
N THR A 23 37.87 -70.10 -19.42
CA THR A 23 36.50 -69.66 -19.10
C THR A 23 36.40 -69.06 -17.70
N GLU A 24 37.11 -69.61 -16.70
CA GLU A 24 37.17 -69.02 -15.37
C GLU A 24 37.87 -67.65 -15.39
N ASP A 25 39.03 -67.55 -16.05
CA ASP A 25 39.77 -66.29 -16.19
C ASP A 25 38.93 -65.22 -16.93
N GLU A 26 38.22 -65.60 -18.00
CA GLU A 26 37.30 -64.73 -18.75
C GLU A 26 36.14 -64.25 -17.86
N PHE A 27 35.52 -65.15 -17.10
CA PHE A 27 34.41 -64.80 -16.20
C PHE A 27 34.86 -63.85 -15.08
N GLN A 28 36.05 -64.05 -14.52
CA GLN A 28 36.61 -63.15 -13.51
C GLN A 28 36.93 -61.78 -14.12
N ASN A 29 37.55 -61.73 -15.30
CA ASN A 29 37.83 -60.48 -15.99
C ASN A 29 36.55 -59.70 -16.29
N GLU A 30 35.50 -60.35 -16.77
CA GLU A 30 34.20 -59.70 -16.99
C GLU A 30 33.62 -59.17 -15.69
N ARG A 31 33.61 -59.96 -14.61
CA ARG A 31 33.15 -59.51 -13.30
C ARG A 31 33.92 -58.28 -12.81
N ASP A 32 35.24 -58.29 -12.94
CA ASP A 32 36.09 -57.18 -12.52
C ASP A 32 35.81 -55.91 -13.33
N THR A 33 35.60 -56.03 -14.65
CA THR A 33 35.24 -54.88 -15.50
C THR A 33 33.86 -54.31 -15.15
N TRP A 34 32.89 -55.16 -14.85
CA TRP A 34 31.57 -54.75 -14.37
C TRP A 34 31.66 -54.06 -13.02
N GLN A 35 32.42 -54.61 -12.09
CA GLN A 35 32.65 -54.01 -10.77
C GLN A 35 33.34 -52.65 -10.87
N LEU A 36 34.35 -52.52 -11.72
CA LEU A 36 35.06 -51.26 -11.96
C LEU A 36 34.12 -50.19 -12.57
N THR A 37 33.30 -50.58 -13.54
CA THR A 37 32.34 -49.68 -14.19
C THR A 37 31.24 -49.24 -13.22
N ALA A 38 30.71 -50.17 -12.43
CA ALA A 38 29.75 -49.87 -11.38
C ALA A 38 30.34 -48.93 -10.34
N ALA A 39 31.55 -49.22 -9.84
CA ALA A 39 32.26 -48.36 -8.89
C ALA A 39 32.50 -46.95 -9.46
N ARG A 40 32.89 -46.84 -10.74
CA ARG A 40 33.10 -45.56 -11.42
C ARG A 40 31.81 -44.77 -11.55
N SER A 41 30.71 -45.42 -11.96
CA SER A 41 29.40 -44.78 -12.06
C SER A 41 28.91 -44.26 -10.71
N GLN A 42 29.14 -45.03 -9.63
CA GLN A 42 28.79 -44.62 -8.28
C GLN A 42 29.65 -43.45 -7.78
N ALA A 43 30.95 -43.45 -8.08
CA ALA A 43 31.84 -42.34 -7.77
C ALA A 43 31.39 -41.06 -8.48
N THR A 44 31.13 -41.11 -9.79
CA THR A 44 30.61 -39.98 -10.56
C THR A 44 29.23 -39.52 -10.04
N ALA A 45 28.34 -40.44 -9.69
CA ALA A 45 27.04 -40.10 -9.12
C ALA A 45 27.17 -39.36 -7.78
N ARG A 46 28.12 -39.76 -6.92
CA ARG A 46 28.42 -39.07 -5.66
C ARG A 46 29.00 -37.68 -5.89
N GLU A 47 29.90 -37.53 -6.85
CA GLU A 47 30.47 -36.22 -7.22
C GLU A 47 29.39 -35.27 -7.75
N VAL A 48 28.52 -35.75 -8.64
CA VAL A 48 27.39 -34.96 -9.17
C VAL A 48 26.41 -34.59 -8.06
N ALA A 49 26.10 -35.52 -7.14
CA ALA A 49 25.23 -35.24 -6.00
C ALA A 49 25.84 -34.19 -5.06
N ALA A 50 27.15 -34.29 -4.77
CA ALA A 50 27.85 -33.29 -3.96
C ALA A 50 27.88 -31.92 -4.64
N ALA A 51 28.16 -31.86 -5.94
CA ALA A 51 28.13 -30.62 -6.72
C ALA A 51 26.72 -30.03 -6.84
N ALA A 52 25.68 -30.87 -6.90
CA ALA A 52 24.29 -30.42 -6.88
C ALA A 52 23.91 -29.83 -5.51
N ALA A 53 24.32 -30.47 -4.42
CA ALA A 53 24.11 -29.95 -3.07
C ALA A 53 24.82 -28.62 -2.84
N GLU A 54 26.07 -28.49 -3.28
CA GLU A 54 26.83 -27.24 -3.19
C GLU A 54 26.16 -26.12 -4.00
N ARG A 55 25.72 -26.41 -5.24
CA ARG A 55 24.98 -25.42 -6.05
C ARG A 55 23.69 -24.98 -5.38
N LEU A 56 22.97 -25.90 -4.73
CA LEU A 56 21.75 -25.58 -4.01
C LEU A 56 22.05 -24.66 -2.82
N ALA A 57 23.05 -24.98 -2.00
CA ALA A 57 23.50 -24.13 -0.90
C ALA A 57 23.94 -22.73 -1.38
N GLN A 58 24.68 -22.65 -2.48
CA GLN A 58 25.05 -21.38 -3.09
C GLN A 58 23.84 -20.60 -3.60
N SER A 59 22.86 -21.28 -4.20
CA SER A 59 21.63 -20.62 -4.67
C SER A 59 20.79 -20.05 -3.52
N GLU A 60 20.77 -20.73 -2.37
CA GLU A 60 20.10 -20.24 -1.17
C GLU A 60 20.79 -18.98 -0.62
N LEU A 61 22.13 -18.96 -0.58
CA LEU A 61 22.90 -17.78 -0.18
C LEU A 61 22.66 -16.59 -1.12
N VAL A 62 22.63 -16.83 -2.43
CA VAL A 62 22.31 -15.79 -3.43
C VAL A 62 20.89 -15.26 -3.22
N ALA A 63 19.92 -16.13 -2.93
CA ALA A 63 18.55 -15.71 -2.64
C ALA A 63 18.47 -14.86 -1.37
N GLN A 64 19.20 -15.24 -0.31
CA GLN A 64 19.28 -14.45 0.92
C GLN A 64 19.88 -13.06 0.68
N TRP A 65 20.98 -12.97 -0.07
CA TRP A 65 21.57 -11.67 -0.41
C TRP A 65 20.70 -10.83 -1.33
N ALA A 66 19.95 -11.46 -2.25
CA ALA A 66 18.99 -10.74 -3.08
C ALA A 66 17.86 -10.13 -2.25
N GLN A 67 17.31 -10.87 -1.28
CA GLN A 67 16.30 -10.36 -0.35
C GLN A 67 16.85 -9.22 0.52
N GLU A 68 18.08 -9.36 1.02
CA GLU A 68 18.71 -8.33 1.82
C GLU A 68 18.98 -7.05 1.00
N LEU A 69 19.40 -7.20 -0.25
CA LEU A 69 19.56 -6.08 -1.17
C LEU A 69 18.22 -5.37 -1.43
N GLU A 70 17.15 -6.12 -1.68
CA GLU A 70 15.81 -5.55 -1.87
C GLU A 70 15.33 -4.80 -0.62
N ARG A 71 15.55 -5.37 0.58
CA ARG A 71 15.25 -4.71 1.86
C ARG A 71 16.00 -3.39 2.00
N LEU A 72 17.31 -3.40 1.74
CA LEU A 72 18.15 -2.20 1.83
C LEU A 72 17.78 -1.15 0.77
N GLN A 73 17.38 -1.56 -0.42
CA GLN A 73 16.88 -0.65 -1.46
C GLN A 73 15.56 0.01 -1.03
N ALA A 74 14.62 -0.77 -0.50
CA ALA A 74 13.37 -0.24 0.03
C ALA A 74 13.60 0.73 1.21
N GLU A 75 14.55 0.43 2.10
CA GLU A 75 14.96 1.33 3.17
C GLU A 75 15.57 2.63 2.63
N GLN A 76 16.43 2.54 1.61
CA GLN A 76 17.01 3.72 0.96
C GLN A 76 15.95 4.61 0.31
N GLU A 77 14.95 4.02 -0.34
CA GLU A 77 13.84 4.79 -0.93
C GLU A 77 13.03 5.54 0.14
N GLN A 78 12.86 4.95 1.32
CA GLN A 78 12.18 5.59 2.46
C GLN A 78 12.98 6.75 3.07
N LEU A 79 14.29 6.83 2.86
CA LEU A 79 15.10 7.99 3.27
C LEU A 79 14.74 9.26 2.47
N THR A 80 14.16 9.11 1.28
CA THR A 80 13.73 10.24 0.45
C THR A 80 12.21 10.37 0.49
N LEU A 81 11.72 11.24 1.37
CA LEU A 81 10.29 11.54 1.43
C LEU A 81 9.88 12.41 0.24
N ARG A 82 8.95 11.90 -0.58
CA ARG A 82 8.37 12.62 -1.71
C ARG A 82 6.93 13.04 -1.39
N ALA A 83 6.58 14.26 -1.78
CA ALA A 83 5.21 14.74 -1.70
C ALA A 83 4.28 13.88 -2.57
N LYS A 84 3.17 13.40 -1.99
CA LYS A 84 2.13 12.64 -2.72
C LYS A 84 1.16 13.53 -3.47
N THR A 85 1.10 14.81 -3.09
CA THR A 85 0.18 15.81 -3.65
C THR A 85 0.96 17.05 -4.04
N SER A 86 0.46 17.74 -5.07
CA SER A 86 0.94 19.07 -5.42
C SER A 86 0.19 20.11 -4.59
N GLY A 87 0.89 21.17 -4.18
CA GLY A 87 0.30 22.24 -3.38
C GLY A 87 1.36 23.21 -2.88
N THR A 88 0.96 24.06 -1.94
CA THR A 88 1.82 25.01 -1.27
C THR A 88 2.29 24.43 0.06
N VAL A 89 3.58 24.61 0.35
CA VAL A 89 4.19 24.20 1.62
C VAL A 89 3.76 25.18 2.72
N LEU A 90 3.15 24.67 3.79
CA LEU A 90 2.61 25.49 4.89
C LEU A 90 3.55 25.58 6.11
N ALA A 91 4.63 24.78 6.13
CA ALA A 91 5.55 24.78 7.26
C ALA A 91 6.37 26.07 7.29
N ALA A 92 6.32 26.79 8.42
CA ALA A 92 7.03 28.06 8.61
C ALA A 92 8.54 27.89 8.86
N ASP A 93 8.97 26.71 9.32
CA ASP A 93 10.29 26.49 9.92
C ASP A 93 11.10 25.39 9.22
N LEU A 94 10.98 25.26 7.90
CA LEU A 94 11.76 24.28 7.15
C LEU A 94 13.27 24.41 7.38
N ASP A 95 13.75 25.65 7.39
CA ASP A 95 15.18 25.94 7.55
C ASP A 95 15.69 25.54 8.93
N LEU A 96 14.83 25.57 9.97
CA LEU A 96 15.19 25.15 11.32
C LEU A 96 15.20 23.62 11.47
N LYS A 97 14.44 22.91 10.62
CA LYS A 97 14.44 21.45 10.58
C LYS A 97 15.61 20.88 9.78
N ASP A 98 16.25 21.68 8.94
CA ASP A 98 17.44 21.26 8.21
C ASP A 98 18.59 20.90 9.17
N GLY A 99 19.13 19.69 9.04
CA GLY A 99 20.14 19.15 9.94
C GLY A 99 19.67 18.74 11.35
N SER A 100 18.38 18.87 11.66
CA SER A 100 17.80 18.41 12.93
C SER A 100 17.52 16.90 12.91
N ARG A 101 17.52 16.27 14.09
CA ARG A 101 17.04 14.88 14.24
C ARG A 101 15.53 14.91 14.42
N LEU A 102 14.80 14.24 13.52
CA LEU A 102 13.35 14.07 13.58
C LEU A 102 13.03 12.69 14.17
N GLU A 103 12.03 12.64 15.05
CA GLU A 103 11.55 11.39 15.62
C GLU A 103 10.49 10.74 14.73
N ALA A 104 10.32 9.42 14.87
CA ALA A 104 9.31 8.69 14.09
C ALA A 104 7.90 9.19 14.44
N GLY A 105 7.15 9.62 13.41
CA GLY A 105 5.79 10.15 13.56
C GLY A 105 5.71 11.66 13.74
N GLU A 106 6.85 12.36 13.82
CA GLU A 106 6.87 13.81 13.81
C GLU A 106 6.50 14.35 12.42
N GLU A 107 5.72 15.42 12.38
CA GLU A 107 5.36 16.09 11.14
C GLU A 107 6.62 16.75 10.55
N VAL A 108 7.10 16.24 9.41
CA VAL A 108 8.21 16.84 8.69
C VAL A 108 7.75 18.12 8.00
N LEU A 109 6.69 17.99 7.19
CA LEU A 109 6.22 19.04 6.30
C LEU A 109 4.73 18.86 5.97
N SER A 110 3.97 19.96 5.98
CA SER A 110 2.58 20.01 5.53
C SER A 110 2.45 20.69 4.18
N ILE A 111 1.74 20.02 3.27
CA ILE A 111 1.41 20.51 1.92
C ILE A 111 -0.10 20.56 1.81
N ALA A 112 -0.61 21.72 1.44
CA ALA A 112 -2.03 21.90 1.14
C ALA A 112 -2.22 22.47 -0.26
N ASN A 113 -3.25 22.03 -0.97
CA ASN A 113 -3.71 22.71 -2.17
C ASN A 113 -4.52 23.95 -1.76
N LEU A 114 -4.03 25.14 -2.08
CA LEU A 114 -4.68 26.40 -1.73
C LEU A 114 -5.65 26.90 -2.79
N GLN A 115 -5.77 26.23 -3.95
CA GLN A 115 -6.67 26.64 -5.03
C GLN A 115 -8.14 26.42 -4.66
N GLU A 116 -8.42 25.42 -3.82
CA GLU A 116 -9.75 25.08 -3.34
C GLU A 116 -9.70 24.91 -1.83
N LEU A 117 -10.54 25.65 -1.10
CA LEU A 117 -10.62 25.57 0.35
C LEU A 117 -11.97 25.04 0.78
N ARG A 118 -11.99 24.27 1.87
CA ARG A 118 -13.24 23.85 2.51
C ARG A 118 -13.46 24.69 3.75
N ALA A 119 -14.67 25.20 3.92
CA ALA A 119 -15.07 25.91 5.12
C ALA A 119 -16.33 25.26 5.71
N THR A 120 -16.36 25.19 7.03
CA THR A 120 -17.53 24.72 7.78
C THR A 120 -18.36 25.92 8.18
N VAL A 121 -19.60 25.97 7.68
CA VAL A 121 -20.57 27.02 7.97
C VAL A 121 -21.57 26.48 8.99
N GLN A 122 -21.64 27.13 10.15
CA GLN A 122 -22.67 26.85 11.15
C GLN A 122 -23.94 27.61 10.80
N ILE A 123 -25.04 26.88 10.57
CA ILE A 123 -26.37 27.44 10.30
C ILE A 123 -27.36 26.94 11.34
N ARG A 124 -28.46 27.67 11.53
CA ARG A 124 -29.55 27.22 12.41
C ARG A 124 -30.21 25.97 11.83
N GLN A 125 -30.61 25.03 12.68
CA GLN A 125 -31.26 23.79 12.26
C GLN A 125 -32.53 24.05 11.42
N GLU A 126 -33.28 25.11 11.72
CA GLU A 126 -34.47 25.53 10.96
C GLU A 126 -34.16 25.86 9.49
N ASP A 127 -32.98 26.41 9.23
CA ASP A 127 -32.54 26.85 7.90
C ASP A 127 -31.86 25.71 7.11
N SER A 128 -31.37 24.66 7.80
CA SER A 128 -30.73 23.49 7.18
C SER A 128 -31.62 22.75 6.17
N LYS A 129 -32.95 22.82 6.34
CA LYS A 129 -33.93 22.25 5.40
C LYS A 129 -33.93 22.92 4.02
N TRP A 130 -33.45 24.15 3.93
CA TRP A 130 -33.49 24.98 2.71
C TRP A 130 -32.14 25.07 2.00
N VAL A 131 -31.10 24.50 2.59
CA VAL A 131 -29.81 24.38 1.94
C VAL A 131 -29.88 23.20 0.98
N GLU A 132 -29.33 23.35 -0.23
CA GLU A 132 -29.23 22.32 -1.26
C GLU A 132 -27.77 22.01 -1.59
N LEU A 133 -27.46 20.77 -2.01
CA LEU A 133 -26.10 20.46 -2.50
C LEU A 133 -25.85 21.26 -3.78
N ARG A 134 -24.60 21.70 -3.99
CA ARG A 134 -24.17 22.55 -5.12
C ARG A 134 -24.82 23.92 -5.19
N GLN A 135 -25.50 24.34 -4.14
CA GLN A 135 -26.11 25.66 -4.08
C GLN A 135 -25.02 26.75 -4.05
N PRO A 136 -25.17 27.85 -4.82
CA PRO A 136 -24.18 28.91 -4.84
C PRO A 136 -24.17 29.69 -3.52
N VAL A 137 -22.97 29.84 -2.96
CA VAL A 137 -22.68 30.56 -1.73
C VAL A 137 -21.69 31.68 -2.05
N LYS A 138 -21.86 32.84 -1.42
CA LYS A 138 -20.84 33.88 -1.43
C LYS A 138 -20.12 33.84 -0.10
N PHE A 139 -18.83 33.53 -0.12
CA PHE A 139 -17.99 33.57 1.07
C PHE A 139 -17.19 34.86 1.07
N GLN A 140 -17.16 35.57 2.20
CA GLN A 140 -16.39 36.80 2.34
C GLN A 140 -15.49 36.69 3.57
N ALA A 141 -14.17 36.67 3.34
CA ALA A 141 -13.18 36.85 4.39
C ALA A 141 -13.10 38.33 4.80
N GLN A 142 -12.66 38.59 6.02
CA GLN A 142 -12.60 39.94 6.57
C GLN A 142 -11.70 40.85 5.69
N GLY A 143 -12.30 41.90 5.12
CA GLY A 143 -11.57 42.89 4.31
C GLY A 143 -11.36 42.53 2.83
N ASP A 144 -11.84 41.36 2.39
CA ASP A 144 -11.69 40.87 1.02
C ASP A 144 -12.98 40.97 0.20
N GLU A 145 -12.82 40.83 -1.13
CA GLU A 145 -13.92 40.64 -2.07
C GLU A 145 -14.60 39.28 -1.86
N PRO A 146 -15.90 39.14 -2.20
CA PRO A 146 -16.61 37.88 -2.03
C PRO A 146 -16.13 36.81 -3.01
N TYR A 147 -15.69 35.68 -2.47
CA TYR A 147 -15.30 34.48 -3.20
C TYR A 147 -16.53 33.67 -3.62
N ARG A 148 -16.41 33.02 -4.78
CA ARG A 148 -17.39 32.04 -5.25
C ARG A 148 -17.22 30.76 -4.44
N ALA A 149 -18.33 30.26 -3.92
CA ALA A 149 -18.36 29.01 -3.20
C ALA A 149 -19.62 28.22 -3.54
N ALA A 150 -19.60 26.93 -3.27
CA ALA A 150 -20.76 26.06 -3.41
C ALA A 150 -20.87 25.09 -2.23
N VAL A 151 -22.10 24.72 -1.87
CA VAL A 151 -22.32 23.69 -0.85
C VAL A 151 -21.80 22.36 -1.39
N SER A 152 -20.79 21.80 -0.72
CA SER A 152 -20.16 20.55 -1.13
C SER A 152 -20.74 19.37 -0.37
N ASP A 153 -20.97 19.52 0.93
CA ASP A 153 -21.50 18.46 1.78
C ASP A 153 -22.35 19.01 2.94
N ARG A 154 -23.17 18.14 3.52
CA ARG A 154 -23.92 18.43 4.74
C ARG A 154 -23.60 17.37 5.77
N ALA A 155 -22.97 17.79 6.86
CA ALA A 155 -22.82 16.91 7.99
C ALA A 155 -24.21 16.61 8.58
N PRO A 156 -24.59 15.34 8.78
CA PRO A 156 -25.86 14.97 9.42
C PRO A 156 -25.84 15.21 10.94
N THR A 157 -24.76 15.78 11.48
CA THR A 157 -24.55 15.99 12.92
C THR A 157 -25.05 17.37 13.34
N ILE A 158 -25.85 17.38 14.40
CA ILE A 158 -26.28 18.61 15.08
C ILE A 158 -25.36 18.80 16.28
N GLU A 159 -24.66 19.93 16.32
CA GLU A 159 -23.83 20.30 17.46
C GLU A 159 -24.65 21.19 18.40
N THR A 160 -25.00 20.65 19.57
CA THR A 160 -25.47 21.46 20.70
C THR A 160 -24.25 21.88 21.51
N ALA A 161 -23.64 23.01 21.12
CA ALA A 161 -22.42 23.51 21.76
C ALA A 161 -22.60 23.90 23.25
N THR A 162 -23.84 24.08 23.74
CA THR A 162 -24.11 24.43 25.14
C THR A 162 -25.54 24.04 25.57
N PRO A 163 -25.78 23.59 26.82
CA PRO A 163 -27.13 23.41 27.33
C PRO A 163 -27.91 24.74 27.28
N GLY A 164 -28.94 24.81 26.42
CA GLY A 164 -29.76 26.02 26.20
C GLY A 164 -29.44 26.79 24.91
N ALA A 165 -28.41 26.41 24.15
CA ALA A 165 -28.15 26.98 22.83
C ALA A 165 -29.10 26.41 21.77
N ALA A 166 -29.47 27.24 20.79
CA ALA A 166 -30.24 26.79 19.64
C ALA A 166 -29.42 25.75 18.84
N PRO A 167 -30.04 24.64 18.38
CA PRO A 167 -29.34 23.61 17.62
C PRO A 167 -28.77 24.18 16.32
N MET A 168 -27.47 24.01 16.12
CA MET A 168 -26.77 24.42 14.90
C MET A 168 -26.42 23.17 14.07
N ALA A 169 -26.57 23.30 12.75
CA ALA A 169 -26.17 22.31 11.76
C ALA A 169 -24.91 22.80 11.06
N SER A 170 -23.98 21.88 10.79
CA SER A 170 -22.73 22.17 10.09
C SER A 170 -22.87 21.83 8.61
N VAL A 171 -22.61 22.81 7.74
CA VAL A 171 -22.60 22.64 6.28
C VAL A 171 -21.21 22.92 5.76
N GLU A 172 -20.69 22.02 4.91
CA GLU A 172 -19.40 22.24 4.26
C GLU A 172 -19.59 22.94 2.92
N ILE A 173 -18.85 24.03 2.73
CA ILE A 173 -18.77 24.75 1.46
C ILE A 173 -17.37 24.60 0.86
N LEU A 174 -17.32 24.46 -0.46
CA LEU A 174 -16.10 24.52 -1.25
C LEU A 174 -15.95 25.93 -1.80
N ILE A 175 -14.81 26.57 -1.54
CA ILE A 175 -14.50 27.95 -1.91
C ILE A 175 -13.41 27.92 -2.99
N ASP A 176 -13.67 28.59 -4.11
CA ASP A 176 -12.70 28.78 -5.18
C ASP A 176 -11.72 29.90 -4.78
N ASN A 177 -10.46 29.54 -4.55
CA ASN A 177 -9.38 30.46 -4.16
C ASN A 177 -8.30 30.54 -5.26
N GLU A 178 -8.71 30.80 -6.50
CA GLU A 178 -7.80 30.93 -7.64
C GLU A 178 -6.71 32.00 -7.42
N ALA A 179 -7.03 33.05 -6.67
CA ALA A 179 -6.09 34.14 -6.36
C ALA A 179 -5.09 33.78 -5.24
N GLY A 180 -5.27 32.66 -4.55
CA GLY A 180 -4.38 32.20 -3.47
C GLY A 180 -4.30 33.13 -2.25
N ARG A 181 -5.26 34.05 -2.09
CA ARG A 181 -5.25 35.06 -1.02
C ARG A 181 -5.82 34.53 0.29
N LEU A 182 -6.76 33.59 0.21
CA LEU A 182 -7.29 32.94 1.40
C LEU A 182 -6.29 31.93 1.95
N LEU A 183 -6.09 31.98 3.26
CA LEU A 183 -5.26 31.04 4.01
C LEU A 183 -6.16 30.10 4.84
N PRO A 184 -5.78 28.83 4.98
CA PRO A 184 -6.49 27.90 5.85
C PRO A 184 -6.44 28.37 7.31
N GLY A 185 -7.53 28.14 8.06
CA GLY A 185 -7.67 28.57 9.45
C GLY A 185 -8.23 29.99 9.64
N GLY A 186 -8.45 30.74 8.56
CA GLY A 186 -9.12 32.05 8.61
C GLY A 186 -10.63 31.93 8.85
N GLU A 187 -11.20 32.97 9.47
CA GLU A 187 -12.65 33.12 9.68
C GLU A 187 -13.28 34.04 8.62
N GLY A 188 -14.57 33.83 8.34
CA GLY A 188 -15.31 34.65 7.39
C GLY A 188 -16.81 34.45 7.45
N TYR A 189 -17.54 35.24 6.67
CA TYR A 189 -18.99 35.21 6.62
C TYR A 189 -19.47 34.54 5.33
N ALA A 190 -20.34 33.54 5.46
CA ALA A 190 -20.96 32.86 4.33
C ALA A 190 -22.41 33.34 4.13
N HIS A 191 -22.71 33.80 2.92
CA HIS A 191 -24.06 34.15 2.50
C HIS A 191 -24.59 33.07 1.54
N ILE A 192 -25.46 32.20 2.06
CA ILE A 192 -26.13 31.15 1.28
C ILE A 192 -27.38 31.76 0.66
N ARG A 193 -27.46 31.76 -0.68
CA ARG A 193 -28.65 32.24 -1.40
C ARG A 193 -29.68 31.14 -1.51
N THR A 194 -30.64 31.08 -0.57
CA THR A 194 -31.82 30.21 -0.70
C THR A 194 -32.65 30.60 -1.92
N GLY A 195 -33.15 29.60 -2.65
CA GLY A 195 -34.02 29.82 -3.82
C GLY A 195 -35.27 30.63 -3.45
N GLU A 196 -35.93 31.20 -4.45
CA GLU A 196 -37.10 32.07 -4.27
C GLU A 196 -38.22 31.39 -3.46
N LEU A 197 -38.19 31.59 -2.14
CA LEU A 197 -39.35 31.36 -1.29
C LEU A 197 -40.40 32.39 -1.69
N ARG A 198 -41.60 31.91 -2.07
CA ARG A 198 -42.78 32.76 -2.28
C ARG A 198 -42.90 33.73 -1.09
N LEU A 199 -42.96 35.04 -1.36
CA LEU A 199 -42.83 36.15 -0.39
C LEU A 199 -43.55 35.92 0.95
N TYR A 200 -44.72 35.28 0.93
CA TYR A 200 -45.50 34.96 2.12
C TYR A 200 -44.80 34.01 3.12
N ARG A 201 -43.97 33.06 2.65
CA ARG A 201 -43.20 32.16 3.54
C ARG A 201 -41.98 32.84 4.16
N LYS A 202 -41.35 33.78 3.45
CA LYS A 202 -40.22 34.56 3.96
C LYS A 202 -40.64 35.49 5.10
N VAL A 203 -41.80 36.14 4.92
CA VAL A 203 -42.41 37.01 5.93
C VAL A 203 -42.88 36.19 7.15
N GLN A 204 -43.46 35.00 6.95
CA GLN A 204 -43.85 34.12 8.05
C GLN A 204 -42.64 33.57 8.84
N HIS A 205 -41.50 33.32 8.19
CA HIS A 205 -40.26 32.87 8.85
C HIS A 205 -39.63 33.98 9.69
N GLU A 206 -39.55 35.21 9.17
CA GLU A 206 -39.02 36.36 9.92
C GLU A 206 -39.99 36.84 11.02
N LEU A 207 -41.31 36.79 10.80
CA LEU A 207 -42.30 37.06 11.86
C LEU A 207 -42.34 35.93 12.90
N GLY A 208 -42.13 34.67 12.50
CA GLY A 208 -42.03 33.53 13.42
C GLY A 208 -40.84 33.63 14.37
N LYS A 209 -39.74 34.28 13.95
CA LYS A 209 -38.61 34.62 14.84
C LYS A 209 -38.97 35.66 15.91
N LEU A 210 -39.95 36.53 15.63
CA LEU A 210 -40.46 37.53 16.58
C LEU A 210 -41.54 36.98 17.52
N PHE A 211 -42.30 35.97 17.08
CA PHE A 211 -43.26 35.27 17.91
C PHE A 211 -42.68 33.93 18.35
N ASN A 212 -41.96 33.93 19.48
CA ASN A 212 -41.65 32.70 20.19
C ASN A 212 -42.97 32.12 20.75
N VAL A 213 -43.76 31.45 19.89
CA VAL A 213 -44.92 30.66 20.32
C VAL A 213 -44.35 29.39 20.96
N GLY A 214 -43.83 29.57 22.17
CA GLY A 214 -43.65 28.49 23.11
C GLY A 214 -44.99 27.78 23.28
N LYS A 215 -44.97 26.48 23.02
CA LYS A 215 -45.83 25.44 23.61
C LYS A 215 -47.07 25.98 24.33
N TRP A 216 -48.23 25.90 23.69
CA TRP A 216 -49.47 25.48 24.36
C TRP A 216 -50.56 25.14 23.33
N VAL A 217 -50.78 23.85 23.10
CA VAL A 217 -52.10 23.31 22.73
C VAL A 217 -52.26 22.04 23.55
N PRO A 218 -53.10 22.02 24.60
CA PRO A 218 -53.57 20.77 25.16
C PRO A 218 -54.63 20.16 24.23
N TRP A 219 -54.74 18.83 24.30
CA TRP A 219 -55.69 17.90 23.66
C TRP A 219 -55.63 17.75 22.13
#